data_AF-A0A8X9A0Q6-F1
#
_entry.id   AF-A0A8X9A0Q6-F1
#
_cell.length_a   1.000
_cell.length_b   1.000
_cell.length_c   1.000
_cell.angle_alpha   90.00
_cell.angle_beta   90.00
_cell.angle_gamma   90.00
#
_symmetry.space_group_name_H-M   'P 1'
#
loop_
_entity.id
_entity.type
_entity.pdbx_description
1 polymer ?
#
loop_
_entity_poly.entity_id
_entity_poly.type
_entity_poly.pdbx_seq_one_letter_code
_entity_poly.pdbx_strand_id
1 'polypeptide(L)'
;MASASENSGKKIILRSSDGEVFEVDEAVAVKSQTIKHMIEDDCVDNVIPIPNVTGKILSKAFDADFVKVDQATLFDLILSANYLNIKSLLDLTCQTVADMIKGKTPEEIRKTFNIKNDFTPEEEEEVRRENQWAFE
;
A
#
# COMPACT_ATOMS: atom_id res chain seq x y z
N MET A 1 -15.42 23.35 -13.91
CA MET A 1 -13.95 23.27 -13.82
C MET A 1 -13.59 23.44 -12.36
N ALA A 2 -13.35 22.36 -11.63
CA ALA A 2 -12.79 22.45 -10.30
C ALA A 2 -11.27 22.61 -10.47
N SER A 3 -10.74 23.78 -10.10
CA SER A 3 -9.31 23.98 -9.97
C SER A 3 -8.81 23.05 -8.87
N ALA A 4 -8.00 22.05 -9.23
CA ALA A 4 -7.15 21.40 -8.26
C ALA A 4 -6.26 22.48 -7.66
N SER A 5 -6.46 22.79 -6.38
CA SER A 5 -5.49 23.58 -5.62
C SER A 5 -4.20 22.79 -5.66
N GLU A 6 -3.18 23.28 -6.36
CA GLU A 6 -1.81 22.81 -6.18
C GLU A 6 -1.51 22.93 -4.70
N ASN A 7 -1.41 21.79 -4.02
CA ASN A 7 -0.83 21.75 -2.70
C ASN A 7 0.67 22.01 -2.93
N SER A 8 1.09 23.27 -2.96
CA SER A 8 2.51 23.66 -3.01
C SER A 8 3.16 23.40 -1.64
N GLY A 9 3.00 22.17 -1.15
CA GLY A 9 3.54 21.71 0.12
C GLY A 9 5.07 21.76 0.04
N LYS A 10 5.70 22.17 1.14
CA LYS A 10 7.16 22.14 1.28
C LYS A 10 7.66 20.72 1.00
N LYS A 11 8.61 20.58 0.07
CA LYS A 11 9.27 19.31 -0.24
C LYS A 11 10.48 19.14 0.67
N ILE A 12 10.73 17.90 1.10
CA ILE A 12 11.94 17.52 1.81
C ILE A 12 12.61 16.34 1.12
N ILE A 13 13.90 16.18 1.36
CA ILE A 13 14.70 15.15 0.72
C ILE A 13 15.09 14.12 1.79
N LEU A 14 14.72 12.86 1.59
CA LEU A 14 15.19 11.74 2.41
C LEU A 14 16.31 11.02 1.68
N ARG A 15 17.44 10.79 2.35
CA ARG A 15 18.55 10.01 1.79
C ARG A 15 18.69 8.68 2.52
N SER A 16 18.51 7.58 1.82
CA SER A 16 18.66 6.22 2.37
C SER A 16 20.12 5.85 2.64
N SER A 17 20.35 4.74 3.34
CA SER A 17 21.68 4.26 3.70
C SER A 17 22.55 3.81 2.53
N ASP A 18 21.91 3.40 1.42
CA ASP A 18 22.54 3.05 0.14
C ASP A 18 22.69 4.26 -0.80
N GLY A 19 22.32 5.46 -0.34
CA GLY A 19 22.54 6.71 -1.04
C GLY A 19 21.44 7.08 -2.04
N GLU A 20 20.36 6.31 -2.15
CA GLU A 20 19.16 6.70 -2.89
C GLU A 20 18.49 7.91 -2.22
N VAL A 21 17.85 8.74 -3.04
CA VAL A 21 17.29 10.03 -2.63
C VAL A 21 15.83 10.08 -3.01
N PHE A 22 14.98 10.46 -2.05
CA PHE A 22 13.53 10.54 -2.20
C PHE A 22 13.08 11.96 -1.90
N GLU A 23 12.47 12.61 -2.88
CA GLU A 23 11.80 13.91 -2.68
C GLU A 23 10.34 13.66 -2.30
N VAL A 24 9.96 14.09 -1.10
CA VAL A 24 8.63 13.82 -0.54
C VAL A 24 8.02 15.09 0.03
N ASP A 25 6.70 15.16 0.04
CA ASP A 25 5.99 16.25 0.73
C ASP A 25 6.27 16.19 2.23
N GLU A 26 6.52 17.35 2.85
CA GLU A 26 6.71 17.47 4.29
C GLU A 26 5.54 16.84 5.05
N ALA A 27 4.30 17.04 4.57
CA ALA A 27 3.09 16.42 5.13
C ALA A 27 3.12 14.87 5.13
N VAL A 28 3.79 14.27 4.16
CA VAL A 28 3.98 12.81 4.09
C VAL A 28 5.11 12.38 5.01
N ALA A 29 6.21 13.13 5.05
CA ALA A 29 7.37 12.81 5.85
C ALA A 29 7.13 12.93 7.36
N VAL A 30 6.36 13.92 7.81
CA VAL A 30 6.03 14.13 9.24
C VAL A 30 5.12 13.05 9.82
N LYS A 31 4.64 12.10 9.00
CA LYS A 31 4.02 10.86 9.51
C LYS A 31 4.99 10.05 10.37
N SER A 32 6.29 10.15 10.12
CA SER A 32 7.33 9.60 10.98
C SER A 32 7.66 10.61 12.09
N GLN A 33 7.44 10.23 13.36
CA GLN A 33 7.77 11.09 14.50
C GLN A 33 9.26 11.41 14.55
N THR A 34 10.13 10.46 14.17
CA THR A 34 11.57 10.69 14.09
C THR A 34 11.90 11.79 13.07
N ILE A 35 11.33 11.70 11.87
CA ILE A 35 11.55 12.70 10.82
C ILE A 35 10.94 14.04 11.25
N LYS A 36 9.77 14.03 11.88
CA LYS A 36 9.12 15.23 12.41
C LYS A 36 10.03 15.98 13.41
N HIS A 37 10.58 15.29 14.42
CA HIS A 37 11.50 15.92 15.37
C HIS A 37 12.78 16.43 14.67
N MET A 38 13.31 15.69 13.69
CA MET A 38 14.48 16.13 12.92
C MET A 38 14.22 17.38 12.06
N ILE A 39 12.96 17.66 11.69
CA ILE A 39 12.57 18.89 10.98
C ILE A 39 12.45 20.08 11.95
N GLU A 40 12.00 19.83 13.18
CA GLU A 40 11.78 20.85 14.22
C GLU A 40 13.11 21.35 14.83
N ASP A 41 14.16 20.52 14.86
CA ASP A 41 15.45 20.79 15.51
C ASP A 41 16.53 21.47 14.61
N ASP A 42 16.17 21.94 13.40
CA ASP A 42 16.98 22.76 12.47
C ASP A 42 17.97 22.00 11.54
N CYS A 43 17.53 21.70 10.30
CA CYS A 43 18.41 21.19 9.23
C CYS A 43 18.39 22.12 8.01
N VAL A 44 19.43 22.95 7.91
CA VAL A 44 19.62 24.08 6.96
C VAL A 44 19.51 23.68 5.47
N ASP A 45 19.60 22.39 5.14
CA ASP A 45 19.73 21.88 3.77
C ASP A 45 18.52 21.07 3.25
N ASN A 46 17.45 20.92 4.04
CA ASN A 46 16.26 20.10 3.70
C ASN A 46 16.55 18.61 3.37
N VAL A 47 17.77 18.11 3.61
CA VAL A 47 18.16 16.71 3.41
C VAL A 47 18.24 15.99 4.75
N ILE A 48 17.40 14.98 4.92
CA ILE A 48 17.34 14.14 6.12
C ILE A 48 17.96 12.77 5.80
N PRO A 49 19.13 12.44 6.37
CA PRO A 49 19.71 11.12 6.22
C PRO A 49 18.94 10.09 7.05
N ILE A 50 18.61 8.96 6.44
CA ILE A 50 17.99 7.80 7.09
C ILE A 50 19.04 6.67 7.15
N PRO A 51 19.97 6.72 8.12
CA PRO A 51 20.95 5.66 8.29
C PRO A 51 20.23 4.36 8.66
N ASN A 52 20.67 3.25 8.09
CA ASN A 52 20.15 1.88 8.30
C ASN A 52 18.87 1.49 7.54
N VAL A 53 18.32 2.34 6.69
CA VAL A 53 17.20 1.96 5.80
C VAL A 53 17.64 2.11 4.35
N THR A 54 17.58 1.02 3.59
CA THR A 54 17.86 1.04 2.14
C THR A 54 16.71 1.69 1.38
N GLY A 55 16.99 2.21 0.19
CA GLY A 55 15.98 2.86 -0.64
C GLY A 55 14.82 1.92 -0.97
N LYS A 56 15.11 0.63 -1.20
CA LYS A 56 14.08 -0.41 -1.40
C LYS A 56 13.12 -0.55 -0.21
N ILE A 57 13.62 -0.51 1.03
CA ILE A 57 12.75 -0.61 2.21
C ILE A 57 11.93 0.67 2.37
N LEU A 58 12.56 1.82 2.10
CA LEU A 58 11.91 3.12 2.19
C LEU A 58 10.78 3.27 1.16
N SER A 59 11.02 2.86 -0.10
CA SER A 59 10.00 2.81 -1.15
C SER A 59 8.82 1.91 -0.76
N LYS A 60 9.08 0.72 -0.22
CA LYS A 60 8.01 -0.18 0.26
C LYS A 60 7.17 0.45 1.37
N ALA A 61 7.78 1.24 2.25
CA ALA A 61 7.04 1.92 3.32
C ALA A 61 6.08 2.97 2.75
N PHE A 62 6.50 3.71 1.71
CA PHE A 62 5.63 4.66 1.01
C PHE A 62 4.52 3.96 0.24
N ASP A 63 4.84 2.91 -0.51
CA ASP A 63 3.85 2.11 -1.24
C ASP A 63 2.78 1.55 -0.29
N ALA A 64 3.21 1.01 0.86
CA ALA A 64 2.31 0.46 1.87
C ALA A 64 1.43 1.53 2.54
N ASP A 65 1.88 2.78 2.63
CA ASP A 65 1.06 3.90 3.13
C ASP A 65 0.10 4.43 2.05
N PHE A 66 0.54 4.47 0.79
CA PHE A 66 -0.25 4.93 -0.35
C PHE A 66 -1.52 4.08 -0.58
N VAL A 67 -1.40 2.75 -0.47
CA VAL A 67 -2.54 1.84 -0.67
C VAL A 67 -3.44 1.68 0.56
N LYS A 68 -3.18 2.39 1.67
CA LYS A 68 -4.07 2.45 2.84
C LYS A 68 -5.26 3.38 2.59
N VAL A 69 -6.06 3.00 1.61
CA VAL A 69 -7.34 3.63 1.27
C VAL A 69 -8.46 2.63 1.55
N ASP A 70 -9.71 3.10 1.49
CA ASP A 70 -10.85 2.19 1.57
C ASP A 70 -10.91 1.24 0.36
N GLN A 71 -11.65 0.14 0.50
CA GLN A 71 -11.71 -0.89 -0.52
C GLN A 71 -12.24 -0.39 -1.88
N ALA A 72 -13.20 0.55 -1.88
CA ALA A 72 -13.75 1.06 -3.14
C ALA A 72 -12.67 1.84 -3.91
N THR A 73 -11.97 2.73 -3.21
CA THR A 73 -10.82 3.45 -3.79
C THR A 73 -9.71 2.50 -4.25
N LEU A 74 -9.40 1.44 -3.49
CA LEU A 74 -8.40 0.45 -3.89
C LEU A 74 -8.79 -0.26 -5.19
N PHE A 75 -10.06 -0.66 -5.35
CA PHE A 75 -10.53 -1.28 -6.59
C PHE A 75 -10.54 -0.31 -7.77
N ASP A 76 -10.95 0.94 -7.55
CA ASP A 76 -10.89 1.96 -8.59
C ASP A 76 -9.44 2.24 -9.03
N LEU A 77 -8.48 2.19 -8.11
CA LEU A 77 -7.06 2.30 -8.40
C LEU A 77 -6.56 1.11 -9.24
N ILE A 78 -6.97 -0.12 -8.95
CA ILE A 78 -6.64 -1.31 -9.77
C ILE A 78 -7.16 -1.13 -11.19
N LEU A 79 -8.44 -0.74 -11.35
CA LEU A 79 -9.05 -0.54 -12.66
C LEU A 79 -8.36 0.60 -13.43
N SER A 80 -8.07 1.71 -12.75
CA SER A 80 -7.36 2.85 -13.33
C SER A 80 -5.94 2.48 -13.75
N ALA A 81 -5.21 1.75 -12.91
CA ALA A 81 -3.84 1.31 -13.20
C ALA A 81 -3.79 0.35 -14.40
N ASN A 82 -4.75 -0.57 -14.48
CA ASN A 82 -4.90 -1.46 -15.63
C ASN A 82 -5.24 -0.68 -16.90
N TYR A 83 -6.21 0.25 -16.83
CA TYR A 83 -6.62 1.08 -17.98
C TYR A 83 -5.48 1.96 -18.51
N LEU A 84 -4.72 2.59 -17.62
CA LEU A 84 -3.58 3.45 -17.96
C LEU A 84 -2.30 2.66 -18.25
N ASN A 85 -2.32 1.33 -18.14
CA ASN A 85 -1.18 0.44 -18.31
C ASN A 85 0.03 0.77 -17.41
N ILE A 86 -0.25 1.10 -16.14
CA ILE A 86 0.79 1.39 -15.14
C ILE A 86 1.07 0.11 -14.35
N LYS A 87 1.98 -0.72 -14.88
CA LYS A 87 2.28 -2.06 -14.34
C LYS A 87 2.66 -2.04 -12.86
N SER A 88 3.51 -1.10 -12.41
CA SER A 88 3.96 -1.03 -11.02
C SER A 88 2.80 -0.76 -10.04
N LEU A 89 1.88 0.14 -10.40
CA LEU A 89 0.71 0.45 -9.60
C LEU A 89 -0.29 -0.70 -9.60
N LEU A 90 -0.47 -1.36 -10.75
CA LEU A 90 -1.30 -2.56 -10.85
C LEU A 90 -0.74 -3.70 -9.99
N ASP A 91 0.56 -3.98 -10.08
CA ASP A 91 1.22 -5.01 -9.27
C ASP A 91 1.07 -4.71 -7.77
N LEU A 92 1.30 -3.46 -7.36
CA LEU A 92 1.20 -3.04 -5.96
C LEU A 92 -0.22 -3.21 -5.40
N THR A 93 -1.22 -2.73 -6.13
CA THR A 93 -2.62 -2.79 -5.70
C THR A 93 -3.16 -4.23 -5.72
N CYS A 94 -2.80 -5.03 -6.72
CA CYS A 94 -3.08 -6.47 -6.75
C CYS A 94 -2.41 -7.22 -5.59
N GLN A 95 -1.16 -6.92 -5.28
CA GLN A 95 -0.45 -7.52 -4.14
C GLN A 95 -1.15 -7.17 -2.82
N THR A 96 -1.63 -5.93 -2.67
CA THR A 96 -2.37 -5.49 -1.48
C THR A 96 -3.64 -6.32 -1.29
N VAL A 97 -4.40 -6.56 -2.36
CA VAL A 97 -5.59 -7.43 -2.32
C VAL A 97 -5.20 -8.88 -2.00
N ALA A 98 -4.13 -9.39 -2.57
CA ALA A 98 -3.64 -10.74 -2.29
C ALA A 98 -3.25 -10.89 -0.80
N ASP A 99 -2.60 -9.89 -0.22
CA ASP A 99 -2.22 -9.89 1.20
C ASP A 99 -3.45 -9.83 2.11
N MET A 100 -4.55 -9.21 1.69
CA MET A 100 -5.83 -9.24 2.41
C MET A 100 -6.52 -10.61 2.40
N ILE A 101 -6.19 -11.47 1.45
CA ILE A 101 -6.74 -12.82 1.29
C ILE A 101 -5.85 -13.84 2.03
N LYS A 102 -4.54 -13.62 2.03
CA LYS A 102 -3.56 -14.54 2.60
C LYS A 102 -3.87 -14.85 4.07
N GLY A 103 -4.02 -16.14 4.37
CA GLY A 103 -4.25 -16.63 5.74
C GLY A 103 -5.68 -16.46 6.26
N LYS A 104 -6.63 -15.98 5.44
CA LYS A 104 -8.05 -15.93 5.80
C LYS A 104 -8.79 -17.18 5.35
N THR A 105 -9.87 -17.54 6.05
CA THR A 105 -10.75 -18.62 5.61
C THR A 105 -11.66 -18.17 4.45
N PRO A 106 -12.22 -19.10 3.65
CA PRO A 106 -13.19 -18.76 2.61
C PRO A 106 -14.37 -17.91 3.11
N GLU A 107 -14.86 -18.18 4.32
CA GLU A 107 -15.96 -17.45 4.95
C GLU A 107 -15.57 -16.01 5.30
N GLU A 108 -14.35 -15.81 5.83
CA GLU A 108 -13.81 -14.47 6.12
C GLU A 108 -13.55 -13.66 4.86
N ILE A 109 -13.05 -14.31 3.80
CA ILE A 109 -12.86 -13.69 2.48
C ILE A 109 -14.22 -13.26 1.93
N ARG A 110 -15.20 -14.16 1.91
CA ARG A 110 -16.57 -13.84 1.45
C ARG A 110 -17.16 -12.65 2.19
N LYS A 111 -17.00 -12.60 3.52
CA LYS A 111 -17.45 -11.46 4.32
C LYS A 111 -16.69 -10.17 3.99
N THR A 112 -15.36 -10.25 3.88
CA THR A 112 -14.48 -9.09 3.61
C THR A 112 -14.77 -8.46 2.25
N PHE A 113 -15.05 -9.29 1.24
CA PHE A 113 -15.30 -8.86 -0.14
C PHE A 113 -16.78 -8.78 -0.49
N ASN A 114 -17.65 -8.97 0.50
CA ASN A 114 -19.11 -8.96 0.36
C ASN A 114 -19.61 -9.90 -0.77
N ILE A 115 -18.99 -11.09 -0.85
CA ILE A 115 -19.30 -12.13 -1.83
C ILE A 115 -20.34 -13.06 -1.24
N LYS A 116 -21.45 -13.26 -1.96
CA LYS A 116 -22.48 -14.24 -1.60
C LYS A 116 -21.97 -15.65 -1.90
N ASN A 117 -22.08 -16.57 -0.94
CA ASN A 117 -21.85 -17.99 -1.20
C ASN A 117 -22.97 -18.52 -2.14
N ASP A 118 -22.57 -19.02 -3.29
CA ASP A 118 -23.43 -19.59 -4.32
C ASP A 118 -23.34 -21.13 -4.40
N PHE A 119 -22.50 -21.75 -3.57
CA PHE A 119 -22.44 -23.20 -3.43
C PHE A 119 -23.59 -23.73 -2.58
N THR A 120 -24.12 -24.88 -2.97
CA THR A 120 -24.94 -25.71 -2.08
C THR A 120 -24.07 -26.31 -0.95
N PRO A 121 -24.66 -26.73 0.18
CA PRO A 121 -23.92 -27.37 1.26
C PRO A 121 -23.13 -28.61 0.79
N GLU A 122 -23.71 -29.41 -0.11
CA GLU A 122 -23.06 -30.60 -0.66
C GLU A 122 -21.84 -30.26 -1.53
N GLU A 123 -21.96 -29.26 -2.40
CA GLU A 123 -20.84 -28.80 -3.24
C GLU A 123 -19.72 -28.16 -2.40
N GLU A 124 -20.06 -27.40 -1.36
CA GLU A 124 -19.07 -26.79 -0.47
C GLU A 124 -18.29 -27.84 0.33
N GLU A 125 -18.96 -28.90 0.81
CA GLU A 125 -18.29 -30.03 1.46
C GLU A 125 -17.37 -30.79 0.51
N GLU A 126 -17.80 -31.02 -0.73
CA GLU A 126 -16.98 -31.67 -1.75
C GLU A 126 -15.73 -30.85 -2.09
N VAL A 127 -15.89 -29.55 -2.37
CA VAL A 127 -14.77 -28.64 -2.64
C VAL A 127 -13.83 -28.54 -1.44
N ARG A 128 -14.36 -28.51 -0.20
CA ARG A 128 -13.53 -28.49 1.01
C ARG A 128 -12.75 -29.80 1.18
N ARG A 129 -13.36 -30.96 0.87
CA ARG A 129 -12.70 -32.27 0.90
C ARG A 129 -11.60 -32.37 -0.15
N GLU A 130 -11.84 -31.92 -1.37
CA GLU A 130 -10.86 -31.95 -2.47
C GLU A 130 -9.67 -31.03 -2.21
N ASN A 131 -9.89 -29.89 -1.55
CA ASN A 131 -8.85 -28.89 -1.30
C ASN A 131 -8.21 -28.97 0.09
N GLN A 132 -8.38 -30.09 0.82
CA GLN A 132 -7.76 -30.29 2.14
C GLN A 132 -6.24 -30.10 2.12
N TRP A 133 -5.59 -30.48 1.01
CA TRP A 133 -4.14 -30.32 0.79
C TRP A 133 -3.65 -28.86 0.88
N ALA A 134 -4.53 -27.87 0.67
CA ALA A 134 -4.19 -26.46 0.74
C ALA A 134 -4.19 -25.91 2.18
N PHE A 135 -4.63 -26.73 3.15
CA PHE A 135 -4.79 -26.36 4.56
C PHE A 135 -3.96 -27.24 5.52
N GLU A 136 -3.11 -28.12 4.99
CA GLU A 136 -2.06 -28.87 5.72
C GLU A 136 -0.71 -28.14 5.67
#